data_AF-A0A9E2W826-F1
#
_entry.id   AF-A0A9E2W826-F1
#
_cell.length_a   1.000
_cell.length_b   1.000
_cell.length_c   1.000
_cell.angle_alpha   90.00
_cell.angle_beta   90.00
_cell.angle_gamma   90.00
#
_symmetry.space_group_name_H-M   'P 1'
#
loop_
_entity.id
_entity.type
_entity.pdbx_description
1 polymer ?
#
loop_
_entity_poly.entity_id
_entity_poly.type
_entity_poly.pdbx_seq_one_letter_code
_entity_poly.pdbx_strand_id
1 'polypeptide(L)'
;MDETNTFPIPGVSVLSKSGRGTTTDSSGKYSITLPETDSIYFSYLNKPTAKFAVNAIADPNAFNVAIRIPVAYLKEIRVLPRNYRMDSIQNRIDYAKVFNYKKPGLSITAPNTGALGVGLDLDQIIGMFNVQKNRRMKLFQKRLIWEEHEKFIDHRFSRGVIRRLTKLDSTALDTFMIVFRPSYLFTASTSDYDFYDYIKKAGEEYKAGVRHNNLLRKEDYMYDYYDQDYDN
;
A
#
# COMPACT_ATOMS: atom_id res chain seq x y z
N MET A 1 26.67 -17.84 -22.04
CA MET A 1 26.68 -16.42 -21.62
C MET A 1 25.33 -15.78 -21.97
N ASP A 2 25.00 -14.62 -21.41
CA ASP A 2 23.87 -13.81 -21.87
C ASP A 2 24.14 -13.22 -23.27
N GLU A 3 23.12 -12.69 -23.96
CA GLU A 3 23.20 -12.16 -25.34
C GLU A 3 24.25 -11.04 -25.50
N THR A 4 24.52 -10.30 -24.43
CA THR A 4 25.56 -9.25 -24.37
C THR A 4 26.97 -9.79 -24.14
N ASN A 5 27.13 -11.12 -24.00
CA ASN A 5 28.38 -11.83 -23.76
C ASN A 5 29.14 -11.39 -22.49
N THR A 6 28.47 -10.71 -21.56
CA THR A 6 29.09 -10.09 -20.37
C THR A 6 28.88 -10.89 -19.09
N PHE A 7 27.80 -11.68 -19.00
CA PHE A 7 27.48 -12.44 -17.79
C PHE A 7 27.47 -13.95 -18.03
N PRO A 8 28.21 -14.74 -17.23
CA PRO A 8 28.06 -16.19 -17.21
C PRO A 8 26.70 -16.55 -16.59
N ILE A 9 26.06 -17.56 -17.14
CA ILE A 9 24.77 -18.06 -16.64
C ILE A 9 25.03 -19.42 -15.98
N PRO A 10 24.91 -19.52 -14.65
CA PRO A 10 25.08 -20.78 -13.95
C PRO A 10 23.83 -21.67 -14.07
N GLY A 11 23.99 -22.98 -13.92
CA GLY A 11 22.86 -23.92 -13.89
C GLY A 11 22.16 -24.11 -15.24
N VAL A 12 22.83 -23.81 -16.36
CA VAL A 12 22.35 -24.14 -17.71
C VAL A 12 22.55 -25.63 -17.93
N SER A 13 21.50 -26.32 -18.38
CA SER A 13 21.57 -27.72 -18.77
C SER A 13 22.21 -27.85 -20.14
N VAL A 14 23.33 -28.56 -20.23
CA VAL A 14 24.01 -28.89 -21.48
C VAL A 14 23.66 -30.33 -21.81
N LEU A 15 22.98 -30.54 -22.92
CA LEU A 15 22.34 -31.81 -23.27
C LEU A 15 22.76 -32.26 -24.67
N SER A 16 22.77 -33.57 -24.88
CA SER A 16 23.03 -34.17 -26.18
C SER A 16 21.82 -34.92 -26.72
N LYS A 17 21.79 -35.17 -28.03
CA LYS A 17 20.72 -35.97 -28.64
C LYS A 17 20.79 -37.43 -28.19
N SER A 18 21.98 -37.96 -27.85
CA SER A 18 22.14 -39.32 -27.29
C SER A 18 21.68 -39.48 -25.83
N GLY A 19 21.28 -38.39 -25.16
CA GLY A 19 20.74 -38.42 -23.80
C GLY A 19 21.78 -38.19 -22.69
N ARG A 20 23.05 -37.94 -23.03
CA ARG A 20 24.06 -37.46 -22.07
C ARG A 20 23.85 -35.98 -21.78
N GLY A 21 24.14 -35.57 -20.54
CA GLY A 21 23.99 -34.18 -20.13
C GLY A 21 24.88 -33.81 -18.95
N THR A 22 25.12 -32.51 -18.80
CA THR A 22 25.82 -31.88 -17.68
C THR A 22 25.19 -30.51 -17.39
N THR A 23 25.65 -29.82 -16.36
CA THR A 23 25.20 -28.46 -16.04
C THR A 23 26.37 -27.49 -15.96
N THR A 24 26.14 -26.21 -16.22
CA THR A 24 27.16 -25.18 -16.05
C THR A 24 27.40 -24.84 -14.59
N ASP A 25 28.67 -24.59 -14.24
CA ASP A 25 29.07 -24.14 -12.90
C ASP A 25 28.73 -22.66 -12.63
N SER A 26 29.12 -22.14 -11.45
CA SER A 26 28.93 -20.74 -11.06
C SER A 26 29.62 -19.73 -11.99
N SER A 27 30.64 -20.16 -12.73
CA SER A 27 31.38 -19.38 -13.72
C SER A 27 30.88 -19.59 -15.16
N GLY A 28 29.82 -20.38 -15.37
CA GLY A 28 29.25 -20.69 -16.68
C GLY A 28 30.05 -21.71 -17.49
N LYS A 29 31.03 -22.40 -16.89
CA LYS A 29 31.83 -23.45 -17.56
C LYS A 29 31.12 -24.80 -17.48
N TYR A 30 31.36 -25.65 -18.46
CA TYR A 30 30.82 -27.01 -18.54
C TYR A 30 31.84 -27.97 -19.14
N SER A 31 31.64 -29.27 -18.91
CA SER A 31 32.44 -30.33 -19.53
C SER A 31 31.55 -31.54 -19.80
N ILE A 32 31.57 -32.04 -21.04
CA ILE A 32 30.79 -33.19 -21.48
C ILE A 32 31.53 -33.93 -22.59
N THR A 33 31.50 -35.27 -22.56
CA THR A 33 32.13 -36.12 -23.58
C THR A 33 31.07 -36.71 -24.50
N LEU A 34 31.12 -36.36 -25.78
CA LEU A 34 30.15 -36.76 -26.80
C LEU A 34 30.85 -37.38 -28.01
N PRO A 35 30.22 -38.32 -28.74
CA PRO A 35 30.73 -38.79 -30.01
C PRO A 35 30.55 -37.73 -31.10
N GLU A 36 31.43 -37.72 -32.11
CA GLU A 36 31.41 -36.72 -33.20
C GLU A 36 30.13 -36.74 -34.05
N THR A 37 29.42 -37.88 -34.05
CA THR A 37 28.14 -38.07 -34.75
C THR A 37 26.94 -37.48 -34.01
N ASP A 38 27.13 -36.99 -32.79
CA ASP A 38 26.06 -36.45 -31.93
C ASP A 38 25.87 -34.94 -32.12
N SER A 39 24.86 -34.40 -31.44
CA SER A 39 24.60 -32.97 -31.37
C SER A 39 24.40 -32.53 -29.94
N ILE A 40 24.92 -31.34 -29.63
CA ILE A 40 24.83 -30.68 -28.32
C ILE A 40 23.86 -29.50 -28.38
N TYR A 41 23.12 -29.25 -27.30
CA TYR A 41 22.27 -28.07 -27.14
C TYR A 41 22.21 -27.65 -25.68
N PHE A 42 21.86 -26.39 -25.45
CA PHE A 42 21.80 -25.79 -24.13
C PHE A 42 20.35 -25.48 -23.79
N SER A 43 19.94 -25.69 -22.55
CA SER A 43 18.59 -25.39 -22.07
C SER A 43 18.68 -24.66 -20.75
N TYR A 44 18.01 -23.52 -20.65
CA TYR A 44 17.90 -22.75 -19.42
C TYR A 44 16.43 -22.44 -19.16
N LEU A 45 15.92 -22.81 -17.99
CA LEU A 45 14.50 -22.65 -17.62
C LEU A 45 13.53 -23.17 -18.70
N ASN A 46 13.77 -24.39 -19.19
CA ASN A 46 12.99 -25.05 -20.26
C ASN A 46 12.97 -24.33 -21.62
N LYS A 47 13.93 -23.42 -21.86
CA LYS A 47 14.13 -22.80 -23.18
C LYS A 47 15.40 -23.36 -23.82
N PRO A 48 15.27 -24.30 -24.78
CA PRO A 48 16.42 -24.87 -25.48
C PRO A 48 16.94 -23.94 -26.57
N THR A 49 18.24 -24.00 -26.84
CA THR A 49 18.89 -23.42 -28.01
C THR A 49 18.73 -24.33 -29.23
N ALA A 50 19.20 -23.85 -30.38
CA ALA A 50 19.47 -24.72 -31.53
C ALA A 50 20.45 -25.84 -31.14
N LYS A 51 20.35 -26.97 -31.85
CA LYS A 51 21.29 -28.08 -31.74
C LYS A 51 22.50 -27.82 -32.63
N PHE A 52 23.68 -28.04 -32.08
CA PHE A 52 24.96 -27.90 -32.77
C PHE A 52 25.54 -29.29 -32.97
N ALA A 53 25.87 -29.66 -34.20
CA ALA A 53 26.52 -30.94 -34.49
C ALA A 53 27.97 -30.89 -34.01
N VAL A 54 28.43 -31.92 -33.29
CA VAL A 54 29.77 -31.92 -32.66
C VAL A 54 30.86 -31.83 -33.73
N ASN A 55 30.67 -32.51 -34.86
CA ASN A 55 31.58 -32.45 -36.02
C ASN A 55 31.70 -31.07 -36.70
N ALA A 56 30.75 -30.16 -36.47
CA ALA A 56 30.76 -28.80 -37.04
C ALA A 56 31.43 -27.78 -36.10
N ILE A 57 31.84 -28.19 -34.90
CA ILE A 57 32.49 -27.33 -33.91
C ILE A 57 34.00 -27.30 -34.22
N ALA A 58 34.51 -26.12 -34.58
CA ALA A 58 35.91 -25.94 -34.94
C ALA A 58 36.89 -26.19 -33.77
N ASP A 59 36.51 -25.78 -32.56
CA ASP A 59 37.27 -26.03 -31.33
C ASP A 59 36.33 -26.52 -30.20
N PRO A 60 36.30 -27.83 -29.93
CA PRO A 60 35.49 -28.40 -28.85
C PRO A 60 35.84 -27.90 -27.44
N ASN A 61 37.07 -27.43 -27.22
CA ASN A 61 37.52 -26.94 -25.91
C ASN A 61 37.12 -25.48 -25.64
N ALA A 62 36.77 -24.72 -26.69
CA ALA A 62 36.43 -23.30 -26.61
C ALA A 62 35.03 -22.98 -27.16
N PHE A 63 34.11 -23.95 -27.15
CA PHE A 63 32.77 -23.77 -27.68
C PHE A 63 31.86 -22.98 -26.73
N ASN A 64 31.58 -21.72 -27.06
CA ASN A 64 30.75 -20.82 -26.26
C ASN A 64 29.42 -20.52 -26.96
N VAL A 65 28.32 -20.57 -26.21
CA VAL A 65 26.97 -20.22 -26.71
C VAL A 65 26.37 -19.11 -25.86
N ALA A 66 25.80 -18.11 -26.54
CA ALA A 66 24.98 -17.07 -25.93
C ALA A 66 23.51 -17.51 -25.94
N ILE A 67 22.85 -17.46 -24.78
CA ILE A 67 21.42 -17.79 -24.65
C ILE A 67 20.66 -16.48 -24.51
N ARG A 68 19.65 -16.27 -25.35
CA ARG A 68 18.75 -15.13 -25.22
C ARG A 68 17.76 -15.39 -24.09
N ILE A 69 17.98 -14.76 -22.94
CA ILE A 69 17.01 -14.78 -21.83
C ILE A 69 16.35 -13.41 -21.80
N PRO A 70 15.02 -13.30 -22.02
CA PRO A 70 14.30 -12.09 -21.65
C PRO A 70 14.26 -12.05 -20.13
N VAL A 71 15.28 -11.48 -19.49
CA VAL A 71 15.26 -11.26 -18.05
C VAL A 71 14.31 -10.09 -17.80
N ALA A 72 13.10 -10.39 -17.36
CA ALA A 72 12.18 -9.37 -16.88
C ALA A 72 12.74 -8.84 -15.56
N TYR A 73 13.55 -7.79 -15.62
CA TYR A 73 13.97 -7.07 -14.42
C TYR A 73 12.75 -6.37 -13.84
N LEU A 74 12.21 -6.89 -12.74
CA LEU A 74 11.25 -6.14 -11.93
C LEU A 74 11.98 -4.93 -11.35
N LYS A 75 11.39 -3.74 -11.52
CA LYS A 75 11.93 -2.51 -10.95
C LYS A 75 12.08 -2.68 -9.45
N GLU A 76 13.27 -2.43 -8.91
CA GLU A 76 13.51 -2.41 -7.47
C GLU A 76 12.53 -1.42 -6.80
N ILE A 77 11.70 -1.93 -5.89
CA ILE A 77 10.76 -1.12 -5.12
C ILE A 77 11.45 -0.78 -3.79
N ARG A 78 11.76 0.51 -3.59
CA ARG A 78 12.24 1.01 -2.30
C ARG A 78 11.06 1.48 -1.46
N VAL A 79 10.87 0.85 -0.30
CA VAL A 79 9.84 1.25 0.67
C VAL A 79 10.39 2.39 1.52
N LEU A 80 9.84 3.58 1.34
CA LEU A 80 10.18 4.75 2.15
C LEU A 80 9.50 4.67 3.53
N PRO A 81 10.07 5.30 4.57
CA PRO A 81 9.40 5.42 5.86
C PRO A 81 8.09 6.22 5.73
N ARG A 82 7.08 5.78 6.47
CA ARG A 82 5.71 6.33 6.40
C ARG A 82 5.68 7.80 6.85
N ASN A 83 5.11 8.69 6.04
CA ASN A 83 4.93 10.10 6.40
C ASN A 83 3.44 10.42 6.44
N TYR A 84 2.90 10.51 7.66
CA TYR A 84 1.47 10.77 7.90
C TYR A 84 0.92 11.94 7.10
N ARG A 85 1.66 13.06 7.02
CA ARG A 85 1.17 14.27 6.32
C ARG A 85 1.03 14.03 4.82
N MET A 86 2.03 13.39 4.22
CA MET A 86 2.02 13.07 2.79
C MET A 86 0.93 12.03 2.49
N ASP A 87 0.81 11.00 3.32
CA ASP A 87 -0.21 9.95 3.14
C ASP A 87 -1.63 10.53 3.26
N SER A 88 -1.85 11.44 4.21
CA SER A 88 -3.15 12.11 4.40
C SER A 88 -3.51 12.99 3.20
N ILE A 89 -2.55 13.75 2.67
CA ILE A 89 -2.75 14.59 1.49
C ILE A 89 -3.04 13.71 0.27
N GLN A 90 -2.25 12.65 0.06
CA GLN A 90 -2.46 11.73 -1.06
C GLN A 90 -3.83 11.06 -0.97
N ASN A 91 -4.25 10.61 0.22
CA ASN A 91 -5.57 10.03 0.44
C ASN A 91 -6.71 11.00 0.09
N ARG A 92 -6.57 12.29 0.46
CA ARG A 92 -7.52 13.35 0.10
C ARG A 92 -7.58 13.58 -1.42
N ILE A 93 -6.46 13.45 -2.13
CA ILE A 93 -6.38 13.58 -3.58
C ILE A 93 -7.03 12.37 -4.26
N ASP A 94 -6.62 11.16 -3.89
CA ASP A 94 -7.08 9.90 -4.50
C ASP A 94 -8.59 9.72 -4.32
N TYR A 95 -9.11 10.09 -3.15
CA TYR A 95 -10.54 10.01 -2.82
C TYR A 95 -11.25 11.36 -2.84
N ALA A 96 -10.75 12.35 -3.60
CA ALA A 96 -11.33 13.69 -3.66
C ALA A 96 -12.85 13.68 -3.94
N LYS A 97 -13.32 12.76 -4.80
CA LYS A 97 -14.75 12.58 -5.10
C LYS A 97 -15.58 12.19 -3.88
N VAL A 98 -15.02 11.40 -2.98
CA VAL A 98 -15.69 10.88 -1.78
C VAL A 98 -15.63 11.92 -0.68
N PHE A 99 -14.47 12.54 -0.48
CA PHE A 99 -14.30 13.60 0.51
C PHE A 99 -15.16 14.83 0.21
N ASN A 100 -15.24 15.23 -1.05
CA ASN A 100 -16.04 16.36 -1.51
C ASN A 100 -17.48 15.97 -1.87
N TYR A 101 -17.90 14.74 -1.55
CA TYR A 101 -19.25 14.30 -1.84
C TYR A 101 -20.26 15.16 -1.08
N LYS A 102 -21.22 15.71 -1.82
CA LYS A 102 -22.41 16.39 -1.30
C LYS A 102 -23.62 15.64 -1.83
N LYS A 103 -24.61 15.40 -0.97
CA LYS A 103 -25.89 14.77 -1.37
C LYS A 103 -26.47 15.62 -2.51
N PRO A 104 -26.83 15.01 -3.67
CA PRO A 104 -27.56 15.74 -4.69
C PRO A 104 -28.88 16.20 -4.06
N GLY A 105 -29.02 17.51 -3.89
CA GLY A 105 -30.25 18.17 -3.45
C GLY A 105 -30.94 18.82 -4.64
N LEU A 106 -32.20 19.21 -4.47
CA LEU A 106 -32.91 20.03 -5.45
C LEU A 106 -32.29 21.44 -5.45
N SER A 107 -31.31 21.68 -6.32
CA SER A 107 -30.88 23.04 -6.61
C SER A 107 -31.87 23.63 -7.61
N ILE A 108 -32.68 24.60 -7.19
CA ILE A 108 -33.48 25.39 -8.12
C ILE A 108 -32.48 26.27 -8.88
N THR A 109 -32.08 25.84 -10.08
CA THR A 109 -31.30 26.69 -10.97
C THR A 109 -32.20 27.88 -11.33
N ALA A 110 -31.81 29.09 -10.92
CA ALA A 110 -32.54 30.30 -11.28
C ALA A 110 -32.70 30.35 -12.81
N PRO A 111 -33.90 30.67 -13.33
CA PRO A 111 -34.14 30.66 -14.76
C PRO A 111 -33.25 31.72 -15.40
N ASN A 112 -32.25 31.28 -16.17
CA ASN A 112 -31.63 32.13 -17.16
C ASN A 112 -32.69 32.41 -18.23
N THR A 113 -33.32 33.58 -18.10
CA THR A 113 -33.94 34.37 -19.16
C THR A 113 -34.72 33.60 -20.22
N GLY A 114 -36.05 33.63 -20.10
CA GLY A 114 -36.90 33.81 -21.28
C GLY A 114 -37.72 32.64 -21.81
N ALA A 115 -37.84 31.52 -21.12
CA ALA A 115 -38.81 30.48 -21.49
C ALA A 115 -39.45 29.85 -20.25
N LEU A 116 -40.79 29.86 -20.24
CA LEU A 116 -41.65 29.19 -19.28
C LEU A 116 -41.41 27.67 -19.31
N GLY A 117 -40.47 27.20 -18.50
CA GLY A 117 -40.21 25.79 -18.28
C GLY A 117 -39.42 25.64 -17.00
N VAL A 118 -40.05 25.10 -15.95
CA VAL A 118 -39.38 24.72 -14.70
C VAL A 118 -38.41 23.59 -15.04
N GLY A 119 -37.18 23.94 -15.42
CA GLY A 119 -36.13 23.00 -15.79
C GLY A 119 -35.53 22.36 -14.55
N LEU A 120 -36.22 21.36 -14.00
CA LEU A 120 -35.59 20.43 -13.07
C LEU A 120 -34.57 19.61 -13.86
N ASP A 121 -33.31 19.64 -13.45
CA ASP A 121 -32.23 18.89 -14.08
C ASP A 121 -32.51 17.39 -13.91
N LEU A 122 -32.91 16.70 -14.99
CA LEU A 122 -33.38 15.30 -14.97
C LEU A 122 -32.34 14.35 -14.35
N ASP A 123 -31.05 14.64 -14.53
CA ASP A 123 -29.95 13.88 -13.93
C ASP A 123 -29.89 14.03 -12.40
N GLN A 124 -30.27 15.19 -11.85
CA GLN A 124 -30.36 15.40 -10.41
C GLN A 124 -31.55 14.66 -9.80
N ILE A 125 -32.68 14.63 -10.50
CA ILE A 125 -33.86 13.83 -10.12
C ILE A 125 -33.51 12.32 -10.12
N ILE A 126 -32.86 11.81 -11.16
CA ILE A 126 -32.45 10.40 -11.26
C ILE A 126 -31.46 10.03 -10.13
N GLY A 127 -30.55 10.95 -9.78
CA GLY A 127 -29.63 10.80 -8.66
C GLY A 127 -30.30 10.73 -7.27
N MET A 128 -31.47 11.34 -7.10
CA MET A 128 -32.26 11.29 -5.86
C MET A 128 -32.87 9.92 -5.59
N PHE A 129 -33.20 9.16 -6.64
CA PHE A 129 -33.84 7.84 -6.51
C PHE A 129 -32.87 6.71 -6.12
N ASN A 130 -31.55 6.92 -6.18
CA ASN A 130 -30.57 5.93 -5.73
C ASN A 130 -30.15 6.12 -4.27
N VAL A 131 -31.13 6.03 -3.38
CA VAL A 131 -30.97 6.18 -1.91
C VAL A 131 -29.86 5.27 -1.37
N GLN A 132 -29.79 4.02 -1.86
CA GLN A 132 -28.77 3.05 -1.43
C GLN A 132 -27.35 3.49 -1.80
N LYS A 133 -27.14 3.97 -3.04
CA LYS A 133 -25.83 4.46 -3.49
C LYS A 133 -25.40 5.71 -2.72
N ASN A 134 -26.32 6.64 -2.49
CA ASN A 134 -26.05 7.87 -1.75
C ASN A 134 -25.70 7.57 -0.29
N ARG A 135 -26.42 6.63 0.35
CA ARG A 135 -26.10 6.13 1.70
C ARG A 135 -24.72 5.48 1.75
N ARG A 136 -24.40 4.61 0.80
CA ARG A 136 -23.07 3.96 0.71
C ARG A 136 -21.95 4.98 0.55
N MET A 137 -22.15 6.01 -0.27
CA MET A 137 -21.15 7.07 -0.46
C MET A 137 -20.94 7.89 0.81
N LYS A 138 -22.03 8.29 1.51
CA LYS A 138 -21.93 8.97 2.82
C LYS A 138 -21.19 8.13 3.84
N LEU A 139 -21.52 6.83 3.95
CA LEU A 139 -20.83 5.92 4.87
C LEU A 139 -19.34 5.79 4.53
N PHE A 140 -19.01 5.78 3.25
CA PHE A 140 -17.61 5.73 2.81
C PHE A 140 -16.86 7.03 3.16
N GLN A 141 -17.48 8.18 2.93
CA GLN A 141 -16.93 9.49 3.34
C GLN A 141 -16.70 9.56 4.85
N LYS A 142 -17.70 9.17 5.67
CA LYS A 142 -17.57 9.12 7.13
C LYS A 142 -16.43 8.21 7.57
N ARG A 143 -16.31 7.02 6.97
CA ARG A 143 -15.20 6.11 7.25
C ARG A 143 -13.84 6.75 6.93
N LEU A 144 -13.68 7.37 5.76
CA LEU A 144 -12.42 7.99 5.37
C LEU A 144 -12.01 9.14 6.31
N ILE A 145 -12.97 9.97 6.72
CA ILE A 145 -12.74 11.05 7.69
C ILE A 145 -12.33 10.46 9.04
N TRP A 146 -13.04 9.44 9.52
CA TRP A 146 -12.71 8.75 10.76
C TRP A 146 -11.30 8.15 10.71
N GLU A 147 -10.94 7.45 9.63
CA GLU A 147 -9.60 6.88 9.47
C GLU A 147 -8.50 7.95 9.49
N GLU A 148 -8.74 9.13 8.91
CA GLU A 148 -7.80 10.23 8.94
C GLU A 148 -7.64 10.81 10.35
N HIS A 149 -8.74 11.01 11.07
CA HIS A 149 -8.71 11.44 12.47
C HIS A 149 -7.95 10.45 13.36
N GLU A 150 -8.23 9.15 13.21
CA GLU A 150 -7.54 8.09 13.95
C GLU A 150 -6.04 8.09 13.66
N LYS A 151 -5.64 8.18 12.38
CA LYS A 151 -4.24 8.26 11.97
C LYS A 151 -3.56 9.52 12.52
N PHE A 152 -4.26 10.65 12.60
CA PHE A 152 -3.75 11.88 13.21
C PHE A 152 -3.45 11.69 14.69
N ILE A 153 -4.39 11.09 15.43
CA ILE A 153 -4.22 10.78 16.84
C ILE A 153 -3.04 9.84 17.03
N ASP A 154 -2.96 8.75 16.25
CA ASP A 154 -1.87 7.78 16.37
C ASP A 154 -0.48 8.39 16.06
N HIS A 155 -0.44 9.38 15.15
CA HIS A 155 0.78 10.10 14.83
C HIS A 155 1.28 10.95 16.02
N ARG A 156 0.38 11.72 16.66
CA ARG A 156 0.74 12.54 17.84
C ARG A 156 0.92 11.71 19.11
N PHE A 157 0.02 10.77 19.35
CA PHE A 157 -0.02 9.85 20.49
C PHE A 157 0.73 8.54 20.18
N SER A 158 1.95 8.67 19.67
CA SER A 158 2.75 7.51 19.25
C SER A 158 3.38 6.79 20.43
N ARG A 159 3.56 5.47 20.29
CA ARG A 159 4.18 4.59 21.31
C ARG A 159 5.52 5.13 21.82
N GLY A 160 6.35 5.68 20.93
CA GLY A 160 7.66 6.24 21.28
C GLY A 160 7.57 7.47 22.15
N VAL A 161 6.65 8.40 21.84
CA VAL A 161 6.40 9.61 22.63
C VAL A 161 5.90 9.23 24.02
N ILE A 162 4.90 8.34 24.08
CA ILE A 162 4.30 7.93 25.35
C ILE A 162 5.33 7.25 26.24
N ARG A 163 6.06 6.24 25.73
CA ARG A 163 7.11 5.55 26.50
C ARG A 163 8.14 6.52 27.05
N ARG A 164 8.55 7.51 26.25
CA ARG A 164 9.53 8.51 26.66
C ARG A 164 9.03 9.38 27.82
N LEU A 165 7.74 9.74 27.81
CA LEU A 165 7.12 10.62 28.80
C LEU A 165 6.67 9.89 30.07
N THR A 166 5.98 8.76 29.93
CA THR A 166 5.37 8.04 31.05
C THR A 166 6.29 7.02 31.71
N LYS A 167 7.35 6.58 31.00
CA LYS A 167 8.27 5.52 31.43
C LYS A 167 7.57 4.19 31.76
N LEU A 168 6.45 3.91 31.08
CA LEU A 168 5.73 2.64 31.21
C LEU A 168 6.39 1.52 30.40
N ASP A 169 6.30 0.32 30.95
CA ASP A 169 6.74 -0.95 30.38
C ASP A 169 5.92 -1.29 29.13
N SER A 170 6.40 -2.21 28.27
CA SER A 170 5.72 -2.54 27.01
C SER A 170 4.26 -2.99 27.20
N THR A 171 3.97 -3.83 28.19
CA THR A 171 2.63 -4.37 28.44
C THR A 171 1.67 -3.30 28.97
N ALA A 172 2.13 -2.51 29.95
CA ALA A 172 1.38 -1.40 30.53
C ALA A 172 1.09 -0.30 29.50
N LEU A 173 2.03 -0.09 28.57
CA LEU A 173 1.92 0.91 27.51
C LEU A 173 0.76 0.61 26.55
N ASP A 174 0.55 -0.65 26.18
CA ASP A 174 -0.56 -1.05 25.31
C ASP A 174 -1.91 -0.76 25.96
N THR A 175 -2.07 -1.10 27.23
CA THR A 175 -3.29 -0.81 27.98
C THR A 175 -3.49 0.70 28.15
N PHE A 176 -2.44 1.44 28.49
CA PHE A 176 -2.48 2.90 28.60
C PHE A 176 -2.95 3.54 27.28
N MET A 177 -2.41 3.08 26.15
CA MET A 177 -2.76 3.62 24.83
C MET A 177 -4.24 3.43 24.47
N ILE A 178 -4.89 2.37 24.98
CA ILE A 178 -6.32 2.12 24.76
C ILE A 178 -7.15 2.99 25.70
N VAL A 179 -6.78 3.05 26.99
CA VAL A 179 -7.59 3.67 28.04
C VAL A 179 -7.53 5.20 27.98
N PHE A 180 -6.34 5.76 27.78
CA PHE A 180 -6.05 7.20 27.80
C PHE A 180 -5.91 7.78 26.39
N ARG A 181 -6.54 7.17 25.38
CA ARG A 181 -6.52 7.72 24.03
C ARG A 181 -7.34 9.01 23.97
N PRO A 182 -6.75 10.15 23.56
CA PRO A 182 -7.47 11.41 23.46
C PRO A 182 -8.45 11.43 22.29
N SER A 183 -9.38 12.38 22.30
CA SER A 183 -10.26 12.68 21.17
C SER A 183 -9.54 13.41 20.05
N TYR A 184 -10.13 13.38 18.86
CA TYR A 184 -9.59 14.09 17.70
C TYR A 184 -9.58 15.60 17.96
N LEU A 185 -10.69 16.15 18.46
CA LEU A 185 -10.83 17.58 18.72
C LEU A 185 -9.78 18.09 19.72
N PHE A 186 -9.56 17.38 20.83
CA PHE A 186 -8.51 17.72 21.78
C PHE A 186 -7.13 17.67 21.12
N THR A 187 -6.84 16.60 20.39
CA THR A 187 -5.55 16.41 19.73
C THR A 187 -5.27 17.48 18.68
N ALA A 188 -6.29 17.97 17.97
CA ALA A 188 -6.15 18.99 16.93
C ALA A 188 -6.03 20.42 17.49
N SER A 189 -6.75 20.73 18.57
CA SER A 189 -6.79 22.05 19.19
C SER A 189 -5.61 22.34 20.12
N THR A 190 -4.98 21.30 20.65
CA THR A 190 -3.95 21.42 21.69
C THR A 190 -2.55 21.66 21.08
N SER A 191 -1.76 22.51 21.75
CA SER A 191 -0.36 22.73 21.41
C SER A 191 0.49 21.49 21.73
N ASP A 192 1.69 21.37 21.15
CA ASP A 192 2.56 20.21 21.44
C ASP A 192 2.97 20.16 22.92
N TYR A 193 3.15 21.32 23.56
CA TYR A 193 3.49 21.42 24.97
C TYR A 193 2.37 20.89 25.86
N ASP A 194 1.16 21.42 25.68
CA ASP A 194 -0.01 21.05 26.47
C ASP A 194 -0.40 19.58 26.23
N PHE A 195 -0.20 19.09 25.00
CA PHE A 195 -0.44 17.69 24.67
C PHE A 195 0.54 16.76 25.38
N TYR A 196 1.82 17.14 25.48
CA TYR A 196 2.81 16.36 26.24
C TYR A 196 2.57 16.44 27.75
N ASP A 197 2.11 17.57 28.26
CA ASP A 197 1.69 17.71 29.66
C ASP A 197 0.50 16.79 29.97
N TYR A 198 -0.50 16.73 29.09
CA TYR A 198 -1.60 15.77 29.16
C TYR A 198 -1.09 14.32 29.25
N ILE A 199 -0.17 13.90 28.35
CA ILE A 199 0.36 12.54 28.37
C ILE A 199 1.07 12.22 29.70
N LYS A 200 1.81 13.17 30.27
CA LYS A 200 2.48 12.99 31.56
C LYS A 200 1.47 12.79 32.69
N LYS A 201 0.50 13.69 32.81
CA LYS A 201 -0.57 13.62 33.83
C LYS A 201 -1.38 12.33 33.71
N ALA A 202 -1.78 11.97 32.49
CA ALA A 202 -2.43 10.70 32.21
C ALA A 202 -1.59 9.49 32.65
N GLY A 203 -0.27 9.54 32.40
CA GLY A 203 0.65 8.48 32.83
C GLY A 203 0.75 8.35 34.36
N GLU A 204 0.68 9.47 35.09
CA GLU A 204 0.64 9.49 36.55
C GLU A 204 -0.70 8.92 37.07
N GLU A 205 -1.82 9.34 36.50
CA GLU A 205 -3.16 8.80 36.82
C GLU A 205 -3.24 7.30 36.59
N TYR A 206 -2.69 6.80 35.48
CA TYR A 206 -2.64 5.38 35.17
C TYR A 206 -1.85 4.59 36.22
N LYS A 207 -0.69 5.11 36.66
CA LYS A 207 0.12 4.49 37.72
C LYS A 207 -0.58 4.52 39.08
N ALA A 208 -1.35 5.57 39.35
CA ALA A 208 -2.16 5.69 40.56
C ALA A 208 -3.40 4.78 40.56
N GLY A 209 -3.69 4.08 39.45
CA GLY A 209 -4.86 3.19 39.33
C GLY A 209 -6.19 3.93 39.23
N VAL A 210 -6.17 5.22 38.87
CA VAL A 210 -7.39 6.02 38.71
C VAL A 210 -8.18 5.51 37.51
N ARG A 211 -9.49 5.29 37.69
CA ARG A 211 -10.39 4.99 36.57
C ARG A 211 -10.49 6.22 35.68
N HIS A 212 -9.87 6.15 34.51
CA HIS A 212 -9.97 7.21 33.52
C HIS A 212 -11.37 7.21 32.89
N ASN A 213 -12.09 8.31 33.08
CA ASN A 213 -13.37 8.55 32.43
C ASN A 213 -13.08 9.16 31.06
N ASN A 214 -13.19 8.36 30.00
CA ASN A 214 -12.86 8.79 28.63
C ASN A 214 -14.00 9.65 28.02
N LEU A 215 -14.42 10.69 28.74
CA LEU A 215 -15.49 11.62 28.38
C LEU A 215 -15.13 12.40 27.10
N LEU A 216 -13.85 12.68 26.88
CA LEU A 216 -13.36 13.37 25.70
C LEU A 216 -13.66 12.59 24.41
N ARG A 217 -13.55 11.24 24.43
CA ARG A 217 -13.88 10.42 23.26
C ARG A 217 -15.38 10.30 23.00
N LYS A 218 -16.24 10.53 24.01
CA LYS A 218 -17.70 10.53 23.80
C LYS A 218 -18.16 11.67 22.88
N GLU A 219 -17.48 12.81 22.90
CA GLU A 219 -17.83 13.95 22.04
C GLU A 219 -17.69 13.63 20.56
N ASP A 220 -16.63 12.89 20.18
CA ASP A 220 -16.43 12.43 18.80
C ASP A 220 -17.57 11.48 18.35
N TYR A 221 -18.08 10.61 19.24
CA TYR A 221 -19.22 9.74 18.94
C TYR A 221 -20.58 10.48 18.92
N MET A 222 -20.73 11.54 19.73
CA MET A 222 -21.94 12.35 19.75
C MET A 222 -22.06 13.22 18.50
N TYR A 223 -20.94 13.75 17.98
CA TYR A 223 -20.95 14.52 16.73
C TYR A 223 -21.41 13.68 15.53
N ASP A 224 -20.94 12.42 15.45
CA ASP A 224 -21.38 11.46 14.42
C ASP A 224 -22.88 11.08 14.54
N TYR A 225 -23.45 11.18 15.74
CA TYR A 225 -24.86 10.91 16.04
C TYR A 225 -25.76 12.09 15.65
N TYR A 226 -25.43 13.32 16.06
CA TYR A 226 -26.23 14.50 15.73
C TYR A 226 -26.29 14.80 14.23
N ASP A 227 -25.22 14.51 13.50
CA ASP A 227 -25.17 14.68 12.04
C ASP A 227 -26.05 13.66 11.28
N GLN A 228 -26.63 12.64 11.96
CA GLN A 228 -27.63 11.74 11.37
C GLN A 228 -29.05 12.32 11.42
N ASP A 229 -29.35 13.20 12.39
CA ASP A 229 -30.72 13.67 12.66
C ASP A 229 -31.11 14.93 11.86
N TYR A 230 -30.15 15.69 11.34
CA TYR A 230 -30.39 16.88 10.51
C TYR A 230 -30.64 16.59 9.02
N ASP A 231 -30.58 15.32 8.62
CA ASP A 231 -30.54 14.89 7.21
C ASP A 231 -31.80 14.09 6.77
N ASN A 232 -32.80 14.00 7.66
CA ASN A 232 -34.14 13.43 7.43
C ASN A 232 -35.13 14.49 6.93
#